data_AF-F0M7T4-F1
#
_entry.id   AF-F0M7T4-F1
#
_cell.length_a   1.000
_cell.length_b   1.000
_cell.length_c   1.000
_cell.angle_alpha   90.00
_cell.angle_beta   90.00
_cell.angle_gamma   90.00
#
_symmetry.space_group_name_H-M   'P 1'
#
loop_
_entity.id
_entity.type
_entity.pdbx_description
1 polymer ?
#
loop_
_entity_poly.entity_id
_entity_poly.type
_entity_poly.pdbx_seq_one_letter_code
_entity_poly.pdbx_strand_id
1 'polypeptide(L)' 'MNAEYPVAATEAAPQTGDARPDLSNANIREDLAEQGRCALVHLPSGRTCLLPLRHQGPCEFHRPEEANDVATGAREEDD' A
#
# COMPACT_ATOMS: atom_id res chain seq x y z
N MET A 1 4.01 -35.17 32.53
CA MET A 1 4.56 -35.48 31.19
C MET A 1 3.73 -34.73 30.16
N ASN A 2 4.30 -33.74 29.46
CA ASN A 2 3.70 -33.18 28.24
C ASN A 2 4.67 -33.46 27.09
N ALA A 3 4.19 -34.18 26.08
CA ALA A 3 4.96 -34.64 24.93
C ALA A 3 5.10 -33.51 23.89
N GLU A 4 6.34 -33.22 23.55
CA GLU A 4 6.79 -32.49 22.36
C GLU A 4 6.43 -33.25 21.07
N TYR A 5 5.96 -32.52 20.05
CA TYR A 5 5.86 -33.03 18.68
C TYR A 5 6.52 -32.06 17.70
N PRO A 6 7.17 -32.59 16.64
CA PRO A 6 8.35 -31.98 16.02
C PRO A 6 8.02 -31.01 14.89
N VAL A 7 8.93 -30.07 14.68
CA VAL A 7 8.98 -29.18 13.51
C VAL A 7 9.33 -29.98 12.25
N ALA A 8 8.34 -30.20 11.37
CA ALA A 8 8.59 -30.65 10.00
C ALA A 8 8.60 -29.42 9.09
N ALA A 9 9.80 -28.98 8.75
CA ALA A 9 10.05 -27.98 7.72
C ALA A 9 9.46 -28.45 6.39
N THR A 10 8.47 -27.71 5.89
CA THR A 10 8.12 -27.74 4.47
C THR A 10 8.89 -26.64 3.80
N GLU A 11 10.05 -27.00 3.25
CA GLU A 11 10.75 -26.20 2.27
C GLU A 11 9.95 -26.26 0.97
N ALA A 12 9.21 -25.18 0.69
CA ALA A 12 8.63 -24.93 -0.62
C ALA A 12 9.08 -23.53 -1.07
N ALA A 13 10.00 -23.49 -2.02
CA ALA A 13 10.27 -22.35 -2.90
C ALA A 13 10.17 -22.89 -4.34
N PRO A 14 9.79 -22.10 -5.38
CA PRO A 14 9.92 -20.64 -5.46
C PRO A 14 8.71 -19.85 -6.05
N GLN A 15 8.69 -18.55 -5.74
CA GLN A 15 8.24 -17.42 -6.59
C GLN A 15 6.75 -17.31 -7.01
N THR A 16 6.02 -16.41 -6.33
CA THR A 16 5.38 -15.21 -6.90
C THR A 16 5.04 -14.31 -5.72
N GLY A 17 5.63 -13.11 -5.66
CA GLY A 17 5.45 -12.06 -4.65
C GLY A 17 4.52 -12.39 -3.47
N ASP A 18 5.07 -13.04 -2.44
CA ASP A 18 4.52 -13.00 -1.09
C ASP A 18 4.76 -11.59 -0.55
N ALA A 19 4.10 -10.60 -1.15
CA ALA A 19 3.85 -9.36 -0.44
C ALA A 19 2.87 -9.77 0.65
N ARG A 20 3.36 -10.11 1.85
CA ARG A 20 2.48 -10.22 3.02
C ARG A 20 1.65 -8.94 3.04
N PRO A 21 0.34 -8.96 2.72
CA PRO A 21 -0.46 -7.73 2.77
C PRO A 21 -0.56 -7.21 4.22
N ASP A 22 -0.23 -8.06 5.19
CA ASP A 22 -0.06 -7.74 6.61
C ASP A 22 1.13 -6.79 6.89
N LEU A 23 2.06 -6.63 5.94
CA LEU A 23 3.15 -5.66 5.99
C LEU A 23 2.86 -4.39 5.19
N SER A 24 1.77 -4.33 4.42
CA SER A 24 1.32 -3.09 3.78
C SER A 24 0.87 -2.14 4.87
N ASN A 25 1.52 -0.98 4.96
CA ASN A 25 1.20 -0.02 5.99
C ASN A 25 -0.21 0.53 5.70
N ALA A 26 -1.21 0.21 6.54
CA ALA A 26 -2.59 0.65 6.34
C ALA A 26 -2.75 2.19 6.23
N ASN A 27 -1.75 2.95 6.67
CA ASN A 27 -1.71 4.40 6.51
C ASN A 27 -1.18 4.86 5.14
N ILE A 28 -0.79 3.96 4.24
CA ILE A 28 -0.23 4.28 2.92
C ILE A 28 -0.98 3.48 1.86
N ARG A 29 -1.51 4.17 0.83
CA ARG A 29 -2.02 3.50 -0.37
C ARG A 29 -0.87 3.20 -1.33
N GLU A 30 -0.45 1.95 -1.37
CA GLU A 30 0.63 1.50 -2.26
C GLU A 30 0.39 1.90 -3.72
N ASP A 31 -0.84 1.77 -4.25
CA ASP A 31 -1.14 2.12 -5.65
C ASP A 31 -0.74 3.56 -6.02
N LEU A 32 -0.95 4.50 -5.09
CA LEU A 32 -0.60 5.92 -5.27
C LEU A 32 0.87 6.19 -4.95
N ALA A 33 1.44 5.44 -3.99
CA ALA A 33 2.85 5.54 -3.66
C ALA A 33 3.74 5.09 -4.82
N GLU A 34 3.35 4.03 -5.52
CA GLU A 34 3.99 3.54 -6.75
C GLU A 34 3.96 4.59 -7.88
N GLN A 35 2.94 5.44 -7.90
CA GLN A 35 2.82 6.58 -8.82
C GLN A 35 3.62 7.81 -8.36
N GLY A 36 4.45 7.68 -7.33
CA GLY A 36 5.27 8.76 -6.79
C GLY A 36 4.49 9.78 -5.98
N ARG A 37 3.31 9.42 -5.44
CA ARG A 37 2.54 10.27 -4.52
C ARG A 37 2.89 9.99 -3.06
N CYS A 38 2.53 10.90 -2.18
CA CYS A 38 2.67 10.74 -0.74
C CYS A 38 1.81 9.59 -0.20
N ALA A 39 0.62 9.40 -0.78
CA ALA A 39 -0.28 8.27 -0.53
C ALA A 39 -0.70 8.04 0.92
N LEU A 40 -0.43 8.99 1.81
CA LEU A 40 -0.83 8.92 3.21
C LEU A 40 -2.35 8.91 3.35
N VAL A 41 -2.88 7.93 4.06
CA VAL A 41 -4.30 7.73 4.34
C VAL A 41 -4.61 8.18 5.75
N HIS A 42 -5.58 9.08 5.86
CA HIS A 42 -6.19 9.41 7.13
C HIS A 42 -7.29 8.38 7.44
N LEU A 43 -6.93 7.32 8.18
CA LEU A 43 -7.81 6.19 8.52
C LEU A 43 -9.19 6.61 9.06
N PRO A 44 -9.34 7.61 9.95
CA PRO A 44 -10.66 7.99 10.46
C PRO A 44 -11.62 8.56 9.41
N SER A 45 -11.10 9.15 8.34
CA SER A 45 -11.92 9.78 7.28
C SER A 45 -11.81 9.10 5.92
N GLY A 46 -10.93 8.11 5.77
CA GLY A 46 -10.64 7.44 4.51
C GLY A 46 -10.06 8.37 3.43
N ARG A 47 -9.51 9.53 3.81
CA ARG A 47 -8.97 10.50 2.84
C ARG A 47 -7.52 10.20 2.52
N THR A 48 -7.06 10.50 1.31
CA THR A 48 -5.70 10.18 0.87
C THR A 48 -4.97 11.40 0.33
N CYS A 49 -3.68 11.51 0.65
CA CYS A 49 -2.81 12.56 0.15
C CYS A 49 -2.38 12.26 -1.30
N LEU A 50 -2.68 13.19 -2.21
CA LEU A 50 -2.37 13.08 -3.65
C LEU A 50 -1.17 13.94 -4.07
N LEU A 51 -0.54 14.62 -3.12
CA LEU A 51 0.68 15.39 -3.38
C LEU A 51 1.84 14.46 -3.76
N PRO A 52 2.88 14.99 -4.43
CA PRO A 52 4.10 14.23 -4.72
C PRO A 52 4.75 13.67 -3.45
N LEU A 53 5.46 12.57 -3.60
CA LEU A 53 6.29 12.00 -2.54
C LEU A 53 7.27 13.07 -2.04
N ARG A 54 7.34 13.25 -0.71
CA ARG A 54 8.17 14.29 -0.04
C ARG A 54 7.84 15.74 -0.45
N HIS A 55 6.57 16.05 -0.68
CA HIS A 55 6.11 17.44 -0.85
C HIS A 55 6.48 18.33 0.36
N GLN A 56 6.61 19.63 0.12
CA GLN A 56 6.79 20.62 1.20
C GLN A 56 5.41 21.06 1.71
N GLY A 57 5.28 21.20 3.03
CA GLY A 57 4.02 21.59 3.69
C GLY A 57 3.19 20.41 4.22
N PRO A 58 2.00 20.68 4.76
CA PRO A 58 1.12 19.66 5.30
C PRO A 58 0.51 18.78 4.20
N CYS A 59 0.08 17.57 4.55
CA CYS A 59 -0.59 16.68 3.60
C CYS A 59 -1.97 17.24 3.21
N GLU A 60 -2.23 17.32 1.91
CA GLU A 60 -3.53 17.68 1.34
C GLU A 60 -4.36 16.40 1.17
N PHE A 61 -5.34 16.19 2.05
CA PHE A 61 -6.15 14.98 2.07
C PHE A 61 -7.40 15.11 1.19
N HIS A 62 -7.43 14.37 0.09
CA HIS A 62 -8.54 14.32 -0.86
C HIS A 62 -9.51 13.20 -0.54
N ARG A 63 -10.70 13.26 -1.16
CA ARG A 63 -11.70 12.20 -1.01
C ARG A 63 -11.19 10.87 -1.58
N PRO A 64 -11.66 9.73 -1.06
CA PRO A 64 -11.29 8.43 -1.60
C PRO A 64 -11.65 8.28 -3.09
N GLU A 65 -12.72 8.93 -3.55
CA GLU A 65 -13.14 8.97 -4.95
C GLU A 65 -12.08 9.65 -5.85
N GLU A 66 -11.61 10.84 -5.46
CA GLU A 66 -10.53 11.54 -6.18
C GLU A 66 -9.23 10.74 -6.17
N ALA A 67 -8.92 10.11 -5.03
CA ALA A 67 -7.74 9.26 -4.91
C ALA A 67 -7.82 8.02 -5.80
N ASN A 68 -9.02 7.47 -6.00
CA ASN A 68 -9.24 6.34 -6.90
C ASN A 68 -9.15 6.75 -8.37
N ASP A 69 -9.66 7.93 -8.71
CA ASP A 69 -9.56 8.50 -10.04
C ASP A 69 -8.09 8.66 -10.46
N VAL A 70 -7.27 9.29 -9.61
CA VAL A 70 -5.82 9.42 -9.83
C VAL A 70 -5.14 8.04 -9.91
N ALA A 71 -5.51 7.11 -9.04
CA ALA A 71 -4.93 5.77 -9.04
C ALA A 71 -5.22 5.01 -10.35
N THR A 72 -6.38 5.25 -10.96
CA THR A 72 -6.83 4.57 -12.18
C THR A 72 -6.33 5.30 -13.45
N GLY A 73 -6.36 6.63 -13.44
CA GLY A 73 -6.01 7.47 -14.60
C GLY A 73 -4.51 7.58 -14.90
N ALA A 74 -3.62 7.25 -13.95
CA ALA A 74 -2.17 7.26 -14.19
C ALA A 74 -1.68 6.23 -15.23
N ARG A 75 -2.53 5.29 -15.68
CA ARG A 75 -2.21 4.34 -16.76
C ARG A 75 -2.52 4.86 -18.17
N GLU A 76 -3.15 6.03 -18.31
CA GLU A 76 -3.70 6.49 -19.59
C GLU A 76 -2.89 7.62 -20.27
N GLU A 77 -1.78 8.07 -19.68
CA GLU A 77 -0.87 9.08 -20.27
C GLU A 77 0.55 8.53 -20.47
N ASP A 78 0.67 7.50 -21.32
CA ASP A 78 1.91 7.07 -22.01
C ASP A 78 1.48 6.31 -23.29
N ASP A 79 1.01 7.04 -24.32
CA ASP A 79 0.78 6.53 -25.70
C ASP A 79 1.42 7.49 -26.73
#